data_AF-A0A1S1WTG9-F1
#
_entry.id   AF-A0A1S1WTG9-F1
#
_cell.length_a   1.000
_cell.length_b   1.000
_cell.length_c   1.000
_cell.angle_alpha   90.00
_cell.angle_beta   90.00
_cell.angle_gamma   90.00
#
_symmetry.space_group_name_H-M   'P 1'
#
loop_
_entity.id
_entity.type
_entity.pdbx_description
1 polymer ?
#
loop_
_entity_poly.entity_id
_entity_poly.type
_entity_poly.pdbx_seq_one_letter_code
_entity_poly.pdbx_strand_id
1 'polypeptide(L)'
;MLQSLEEWSACQFGRHAPGLATLRRWARDGLIFPPAQKVGRKWLVEPSAAYLPAGNLVPVRPTAAMLQRNPLIKRIMERHNGPAPHLSKSKPPR
;
A
#
# COMPACT_ATOMS: atom_id res chain seq x y z
N MET A 1 -10.04 3.56 17.46
CA MET A 1 -9.83 5.03 17.55
C MET A 1 -8.54 5.37 16.86
N LEU A 2 -8.45 6.51 16.18
CA LEU A 2 -7.19 6.98 15.61
C LEU A 2 -6.28 7.54 16.71
N GLN A 3 -4.98 7.29 16.62
CA GLN A 3 -3.97 7.74 17.58
C GLN A 3 -2.91 8.61 16.90
N SER A 4 -2.11 9.32 17.69
CA SER A 4 -1.01 10.11 17.16
C SER A 4 0.13 9.24 16.62
N LEU A 5 0.97 9.81 15.73
CA LEU A 5 2.15 9.12 15.22
C LEU A 5 3.10 8.67 16.34
N GLU A 6 3.25 9.48 17.39
CA GLU A 6 4.16 9.20 18.51
C GLU A 6 3.67 8.00 19.31
N GLU A 7 2.39 8.00 19.70
CA GLU A 7 1.76 6.86 20.38
C GLU A 7 1.82 5.59 19.52
N TRP A 8 1.52 5.70 18.23
CA TRP A 8 1.58 4.56 17.30
C TRP A 8 2.99 3.99 17.22
N SER A 9 4.00 4.85 17.06
CA SER A 9 5.40 4.43 16.97
C SER A 9 5.90 3.79 18.27
N ALA A 10 5.46 4.31 19.43
CA ALA A 10 5.81 3.77 20.73
C ALA A 10 5.18 2.39 20.95
N CYS A 11 3.92 2.21 20.54
CA CYS A 11 3.26 0.91 20.58
C CYS A 11 3.92 -0.10 19.63
N GLN A 12 4.30 0.33 18.43
CA GLN A 12 4.79 -0.59 17.39
C GLN A 12 6.27 -0.97 17.53
N PHE A 13 7.12 -0.01 17.91
CA PHE A 13 8.58 -0.16 17.95
C PHE A 13 9.18 -0.04 19.36
N GLY A 14 8.37 0.33 20.37
CA GLY A 14 8.82 0.49 21.75
C GLY A 14 9.98 1.47 21.89
N ARG A 15 11.10 0.99 22.45
CA ARG A 15 12.30 1.80 22.71
C ARG A 15 13.05 2.23 21.45
N HIS A 16 12.76 1.59 20.31
CA HIS A 16 13.38 1.87 19.03
C HIS A 16 12.49 2.73 18.13
N ALA A 17 11.49 3.41 18.70
CA ALA A 17 10.62 4.30 17.97
C ALA A 17 11.43 5.41 17.28
N PRO A 18 11.25 5.61 15.96
CA PRO A 18 11.91 6.68 15.24
C PRO A 18 11.35 8.05 15.66
N GLY A 19 12.14 9.10 15.51
CA GLY A 19 11.72 10.45 15.88
C GLY A 19 10.55 10.99 15.04
N LEU A 20 9.84 11.98 15.59
CA LEU A 20 8.64 12.57 14.99
C LEU A 20 8.84 13.10 13.55
N ALA A 21 10.01 13.65 13.24
CA ALA A 21 10.33 14.11 11.89
C ALA A 21 10.32 12.95 10.87
N THR A 22 10.86 11.80 11.24
CA THR A 22 10.88 10.57 10.43
C THR A 22 9.47 10.02 10.27
N LEU A 23 8.69 9.97 11.35
CA LEU A 23 7.30 9.52 11.30
C LEU A 23 6.42 10.39 10.39
N ARG A 24 6.56 11.71 10.45
CA ARG A 24 5.87 12.64 9.54
C ARG A 24 6.29 12.45 8.09
N ARG A 25 7.56 12.10 7.84
CA ARG A 25 8.04 11.75 6.51
C ARG A 25 7.40 10.45 6.03
N TRP A 26 7.33 9.41 6.84
CA TRP A 26 6.63 8.16 6.49
C TRP A 26 5.17 8.38 6.16
N ALA A 27 4.46 9.19 6.95
CA ALA A 27 3.07 9.55 6.70
C ALA A 27 2.89 10.31 5.37
N ARG A 28 3.79 11.25 5.05
CA ARG A 28 3.79 11.98 3.77
C ARG A 28 4.12 11.09 2.58
N ASP A 29 5.08 10.19 2.75
CA ASP A 29 5.60 9.33 1.69
C ASP A 29 4.73 8.08 1.47
N GLY A 30 3.63 7.91 2.23
CA GLY A 30 2.71 6.78 2.10
C GLY A 30 3.28 5.45 2.60
N LEU A 31 4.25 5.50 3.51
CA LEU A 31 4.94 4.32 4.05
C LEU A 31 4.23 3.71 5.27
N ILE A 32 3.00 4.12 5.56
CA ILE A 32 2.18 3.60 6.66
C ILE A 32 0.88 3.09 6.04
N PHE A 33 0.49 1.85 6.37
CA PHE A 33 -0.74 1.24 5.87
C PHE A 33 -1.57 0.63 7.01
N PRO A 34 -2.85 0.99 7.18
CA PRO A 34 -3.63 1.96 6.40
C PRO A 34 -3.05 3.39 6.43
N PRO A 35 -3.29 4.22 5.39
CA PRO A 35 -2.65 5.52 5.25
C PRO A 35 -3.00 6.46 6.41
N ALA A 36 -1.99 7.19 6.90
CA ALA A 36 -2.17 8.19 7.93
C ALA A 36 -3.06 9.34 7.46
N GLN A 37 -3.98 9.78 8.31
CA GLN A 37 -4.87 10.91 8.04
C GLN A 37 -4.29 12.21 8.59
N LYS A 38 -4.20 13.25 7.75
CA LYS A 38 -3.77 14.58 8.19
C LYS A 38 -4.97 15.37 8.71
N VAL A 39 -4.94 15.76 9.99
CA VAL A 39 -5.97 16.58 10.63
C VAL A 39 -5.31 17.85 11.18
N GLY A 40 -5.45 18.96 10.45
CA GLY A 40 -4.78 20.22 10.74
C GLY A 40 -3.24 20.08 10.69
N ARG A 41 -2.58 20.32 11.83
CA ARG A 41 -1.13 20.17 12.00
C ARG A 41 -0.69 18.79 12.51
N LYS A 42 -1.65 17.89 12.76
CA LYS A 42 -1.40 16.56 13.32
C LYS A 42 -1.62 15.48 12.26
N TRP A 43 -0.94 14.37 12.44
CA TRP A 43 -1.16 13.13 11.70
C TRP A 43 -1.75 12.10 12.65
N LEU A 44 -2.81 11.45 12.20
CA LEU A 44 -3.54 10.44 12.93
C LEU A 44 -3.43 9.11 12.18
N VAL A 45 -3.22 8.03 12.92
CA VAL A 45 -2.97 6.70 12.37
C VAL A 45 -3.85 5.68 13.08
N GLU A 46 -4.26 4.63 12.38
CA GLU A 46 -4.92 3.51 13.02
C GLU A 46 -3.93 2.71 13.89
N PRO A 47 -4.36 2.21 15.06
CA PRO A 47 -3.51 1.38 15.93
C PRO A 47 -2.96 0.14 15.22
N SER A 48 -3.74 -0.41 14.30
CA SER A 48 -3.41 -1.58 13.47
C SER A 48 -2.54 -1.27 12.25
N ALA A 49 -2.15 0.00 12.04
CA ALA A 49 -1.35 0.35 10.88
C ALA A 49 0.08 -0.18 11.02
N ALA A 50 0.65 -0.63 9.90
CA ALA A 50 2.01 -1.12 9.81
C ALA A 50 2.88 -0.19 8.97
N TYR A 51 4.17 -0.14 9.30
CA TYR A 51 5.18 0.51 8.47
C TYR A 51 5.53 -0.38 7.26
N LEU A 52 5.48 0.19 6.07
CA LEU A 52 5.87 -0.44 4.81
C LEU A 52 7.12 0.27 4.26
N PRO A 53 8.31 -0.36 4.34
CA PRO A 53 9.52 0.24 3.79
C PRO A 53 9.41 0.37 2.26
N ALA A 54 9.92 1.47 1.73
CA ALA A 54 10.02 1.69 0.29
C ALA A 54 10.86 0.57 -0.34
N GLY A 55 10.19 -0.29 -1.12
CA GLY A 55 10.78 -1.51 -1.69
C GLY A 55 9.94 -2.78 -1.43
N ASN A 56 9.15 -2.80 -0.35
CA ASN A 56 8.23 -3.92 -0.05
C ASN A 56 6.81 -3.69 -0.61
N LEU A 57 6.58 -2.58 -1.30
CA LEU A 57 5.36 -2.37 -2.07
C LEU A 57 5.42 -3.28 -3.29
N VAL A 58 4.88 -4.49 -3.16
CA VAL A 58 4.64 -5.35 -4.33
C VAL A 58 3.62 -4.62 -5.19
N PRO A 59 3.94 -4.25 -6.45
CA PRO A 59 2.95 -3.66 -7.32
C PRO A 59 1.80 -4.64 -7.45
N VAL A 60 0.61 -4.24 -6.99
CA VAL A 60 -0.60 -5.03 -7.18
C VAL A 60 -0.78 -5.18 -8.68
N ARG A 61 -0.58 -6.39 -9.19
CA ARG A 61 -1.01 -6.72 -10.55
C ARG A 61 -2.54 -6.60 -10.54
N PRO A 62 -3.14 -5.68 -11.31
CA PRO A 62 -4.59 -5.60 -11.41
C PRO A 62 -5.15 -6.95 -11.88
N THR A 63 -6.27 -7.33 -11.28
CA THR A 63 -6.96 -8.57 -11.64
C THR A 63 -7.51 -8.49 -13.06
N ALA A 64 -7.77 -9.65 -13.68
CA ALA A 64 -8.32 -9.73 -15.03
C ALA A 64 -9.62 -8.92 -15.21
N ALA A 65 -10.47 -8.86 -14.18
CA ALA A 65 -11.70 -8.05 -14.18
C ALA A 65 -11.42 -6.53 -14.25
N MET A 66 -10.35 -6.05 -13.61
CA MET A 66 -9.95 -4.64 -13.68
C MET A 66 -9.40 -4.27 -15.06
N LEU A 67 -8.70 -5.20 -15.71
CA LEU A 67 -8.18 -5.02 -17.07
C LEU A 67 -9.28 -4.98 -18.14
N GLN A 68 -10.35 -5.75 -17.96
CA GLN A 68 -11.50 -5.75 -18.87
C GLN A 68 -12.31 -4.46 -18.81
N ARG A 69 -12.41 -3.86 -17.61
CA ARG A 69 -13.14 -2.60 -17.40
C ARG A 69 -12.48 -1.39 -18.05
N ASN A 70 -11.19 -1.44 -18.34
CA ASN A 70 -10.51 -0.33 -19.02
C ASN A 70 -9.41 -0.84 -19.97
N PRO A 71 -9.65 -0.80 -21.30
CA PRO A 71 -8.70 -1.30 -22.31
C PRO A 71 -7.39 -0.52 -22.34
N LEU A 72 -7.35 0.72 -21.83
CA LEU A 72 -6.13 1.52 -21.73
C LEU A 72 -5.19 0.98 -20.64
N ILE A 73 -5.74 0.49 -19.53
CA ILE A 73 -4.96 -0.16 -18.46
C ILE A 73 -4.30 -1.42 -19.03
N LYS A 74 -5.06 -2.24 -19.77
CA LYS A 74 -4.53 -3.43 -20.46
C LYS A 74 -3.35 -3.07 -21.38
N ARG A 75 -3.51 -2.05 -22.23
CA ARG A 75 -2.49 -1.62 -23.20
C ARG A 75 -1.23 -1.06 -22.54
N ILE A 76 -1.35 -0.29 -21.46
CA ILE A 76 -0.19 0.20 -20.70
C ILE A 76 0.56 -0.97 -20.06
N MET A 77 -0.16 -1.93 -19.49
CA MET A 77 0.46 -3.11 -18.89
C MET A 77 1.21 -3.97 -19.89
N GLU A 78 0.59 -4.27 -21.05
CA GLU A 78 1.20 -5.05 -22.12
C GLU A 78 2.47 -4.37 -22.68
N ARG A 79 2.48 -3.02 -22.77
CA ARG A 79 3.62 -2.23 -23.26
C ARG A 79 4.83 -2.30 -22.33
N HIS A 80 4.63 -2.23 -21.01
CA HIS A 80 5.72 -2.11 -20.04
C HIS A 80 6.19 -3.44 -19.44
N ASN A 81 5.31 -4.45 -19.34
CA ASN A 81 5.60 -5.69 -18.61
C ASN A 81 5.54 -6.96 -19.48
N GLY A 82 5.31 -6.83 -20.79
CA GLY A 82 5.04 -7.95 -21.70
C GLY A 82 3.59 -8.48 -21.56
N PRO A 83 3.15 -9.35 -22.49
CA PRO A 83 1.79 -9.88 -22.45
C PRO A 83 1.57 -10.67 -21.15
N ALA A 84 0.41 -10.47 -20.52
CA ALA A 84 0.03 -11.26 -19.35
C ALA A 84 0.07 -12.76 -19.70
N PRO A 85 0.60 -13.64 -18.83
CA PRO A 85 0.56 -15.07 -19.08
C PRO A 85 -0.88 -15.47 -19.35
N HIS A 86 -1.12 -16.19 -20.45
CA HIS A 86 -2.43 -16.75 -20.75
C HIS A 86 -2.85 -17.58 -19.53
N LEU A 87 -3.83 -17.09 -18.76
CA LEU A 87 -4.57 -17.91 -17.81
C LEU A 87 -5.18 -19.04 -18.63
N SER A 88 -4.52 -20.20 -18.61
CA SER A 88 -5.06 -21.43 -19.17
C SER A 88 -6.41 -21.63 -18.50
N LYS A 89 -7.49 -21.42 -19.25
CA LYS A 89 -8.82 -21.76 -18.79
C LYS A 89 -8.79 -23.26 -18.51
N SER A 90 -8.79 -23.64 -17.24
CA SER A 90 -9.00 -25.02 -16.83
C SER A 90 -10.37 -25.44 -17.37
N LYS A 91 -10.35 -26.31 -18.38
CA LYS A 91 -11.55 -26.91 -18.97
C LYS A 91 -12.32 -27.62 -17.84
N PRO A 92 -13.61 -27.32 -17.63
CA PRO A 92 -14.38 -28.02 -16.60
C PRO A 92 -14.46 -29.52 -16.95
N PRO A 93 -14.38 -30.42 -15.95
CA PRO A 93 -14.50 -31.85 -16.19
C PRO A 93 -15.90 -32.18 -16.75
N ARG A 94 -15.92 -33.13 -17.69
CA ARG A 94 -17.09 -33.54 -18.48
C ARG A 94 -17.97 -34.50 -17.69
#